data_AF-A0A2N8M8X1-F1
#
_entry.id   AF-A0A2N8M8X1-F1
#
_cell.length_a   1.000
_cell.length_b   1.000
_cell.length_c   1.000
_cell.angle_alpha   90.00
_cell.angle_beta   90.00
_cell.angle_gamma   90.00
#
_symmetry.space_group_name_H-M   'P 1'
#
loop_
_entity.id
_entity.type
_entity.pdbx_description
1 polymer ?
#
loop_
_entity_poly.entity_id
_entity_poly.type
_entity_poly.pdbx_seq_one_letter_code
_entity_poly.pdbx_strand_id
1 'polypeptide(L)'
;MQIAHENAKFQKDGLDTAQSRFRNGATSELDVAQARALYESTLADIPQLQASLQQAKNALSILLGEPPGAVEALLRGAQRIPSASRKVAIGLPAELLRRRPDIRSTELNAAAEAARIGVAEADL
;
A
#
# COMPACT_ATOMS: atom_id res chain seq x y z
N MET A 1 -7.13 -2.28 8.68
CA MET A 1 -7.01 -2.60 10.12
C MET A 1 -8.29 -2.32 10.91
N GLN A 2 -8.90 -1.13 10.82
CA GLN A 2 -10.16 -0.85 11.55
C GLN A 2 -11.25 -1.90 11.25
N ILE A 3 -11.51 -2.18 9.97
CA ILE A 3 -12.49 -3.19 9.55
C ILE A 3 -12.16 -4.58 10.12
N ALA A 4 -10.88 -4.97 10.14
CA ALA A 4 -10.48 -6.27 10.70
C ALA A 4 -10.76 -6.36 12.21
N HIS A 5 -10.53 -5.27 12.96
CA HIS A 5 -10.86 -5.23 14.39
C HIS A 5 -12.37 -5.23 14.63
N GLU A 6 -13.14 -4.49 13.83
CA GLU A 6 -14.60 -4.47 13.90
C GLU A 6 -15.18 -5.87 13.60
N ASN A 7 -14.69 -6.52 12.54
CA ASN A 7 -15.07 -7.88 12.19
C ASN A 7 -14.72 -8.88 13.30
N ALA A 8 -13.49 -8.82 13.84
CA ALA A 8 -13.08 -9.69 14.95
C ALA A 8 -13.98 -9.49 16.17
N LYS A 9 -14.38 -8.26 16.49
CA LYS A 9 -15.33 -7.97 17.56
C LYS A 9 -16.70 -8.61 17.30
N PHE A 10 -17.27 -8.43 16.11
CA PHE A 10 -18.56 -9.05 15.77
C PHE A 10 -18.50 -10.59 15.80
N GLN A 11 -17.40 -11.17 15.32
CA GLN A 11 -17.20 -12.61 15.33
C GLN A 11 -16.99 -13.14 16.75
N LYS A 12 -16.39 -12.36 17.65
CA LYS A 12 -16.28 -12.70 19.08
C LYS A 12 -17.66 -12.79 19.74
N ASP A 13 -18.51 -11.80 19.49
CA ASP A 13 -19.88 -11.79 20.02
C ASP A 13 -20.71 -12.98 19.49
N GLY A 14 -20.51 -13.32 18.21
CA GLY A 14 -21.08 -14.51 17.57
C GLY A 14 -20.59 -15.82 18.21
N LEU A 15 -19.29 -15.94 18.44
CA LEU A 15 -18.68 -17.08 19.13
C LEU A 15 -19.22 -17.26 20.55
N ASP A 16 -19.37 -16.17 21.30
CA ASP A 16 -19.89 -16.21 22.67
C ASP A 16 -21.36 -16.64 22.70
N THR A 17 -22.13 -16.19 21.71
CA THR A 17 -23.52 -16.61 21.52
C THR A 17 -23.60 -18.11 21.18
N ALA A 18 -22.76 -18.60 20.25
CA ALA A 18 -22.71 -20.02 19.89
C ALA A 18 -22.32 -20.90 21.09
N GLN A 19 -21.30 -20.49 21.85
CA GLN A 19 -20.89 -21.19 23.07
C GLN A 19 -22.01 -21.22 24.11
N SER A 20 -22.75 -20.11 24.28
CA SER A 20 -23.89 -20.06 25.20
C SER A 20 -24.99 -21.02 24.77
N ARG A 21 -25.34 -21.06 23.49
CA ARG A 21 -26.35 -22.01 22.96
C ARG A 21 -25.91 -23.46 23.12
N PHE A 22 -24.62 -23.76 22.89
CA PHE A 22 -24.08 -25.10 23.07
C PHE A 22 -24.16 -25.57 24.52
N ARG A 23 -23.77 -24.72 25.48
CA ARG A 23 -23.88 -25.02 26.92
C ARG A 23 -25.33 -25.27 27.37
N ASN A 24 -26.30 -24.67 26.68
CA ASN A 24 -27.73 -24.86 26.94
C ASN A 24 -28.36 -25.97 26.07
N GLY A 25 -27.56 -26.75 25.33
CA GLY A 25 -28.05 -27.85 24.49
C GLY A 25 -28.82 -27.43 23.23
N ALA A 26 -28.73 -26.16 22.82
CA ALA A 26 -29.51 -25.57 21.74
C ALA A 26 -28.76 -25.48 20.39
N THR A 27 -27.50 -25.92 20.31
CA THR A 27 -26.68 -25.92 19.08
C THR A 27 -25.63 -27.03 19.16
N SER A 28 -24.90 -27.29 18.07
CA SER A 28 -23.87 -28.32 17.99
C SER A 28 -22.46 -27.80 18.33
N GLU A 29 -21.54 -28.70 18.67
CA GLU A 29 -20.12 -28.34 18.86
C GLU A 29 -19.48 -27.85 17.54
N LEU A 30 -19.95 -28.35 16.40
CA LEU A 30 -19.51 -27.91 15.07
C LEU A 30 -19.75 -26.41 14.88
N ASP A 31 -20.90 -25.88 15.31
CA ASP A 31 -21.22 -24.46 15.19
C ASP A 31 -20.24 -23.58 15.99
N VAL A 32 -19.85 -24.06 17.19
CA VAL A 32 -18.85 -23.38 18.03
C VAL A 32 -17.47 -23.43 17.37
N ALA A 33 -17.08 -24.57 16.82
CA ALA A 33 -15.80 -24.73 16.14
C ALA A 33 -15.69 -23.85 14.90
N GLN A 34 -16.77 -23.74 14.10
CA GLN A 34 -16.83 -22.87 12.94
C GLN A 34 -16.74 -21.39 13.32
N ALA A 35 -17.51 -20.96 14.33
CA ALA A 35 -17.46 -19.58 14.82
C ALA A 35 -16.07 -19.22 15.36
N ARG A 36 -15.42 -20.16 16.06
CA ARG A 36 -14.04 -19.99 16.54
C ARG A 36 -13.06 -19.89 15.37
N ALA A 37 -13.14 -20.80 14.41
CA ALA A 37 -12.24 -20.79 13.25
C ALA A 37 -12.31 -19.45 12.49
N LEU A 38 -13.51 -18.90 12.31
CA LEU A 38 -13.70 -17.61 11.65
C LEU A 38 -13.07 -16.45 12.45
N TYR A 39 -13.29 -16.43 13.78
CA TYR A 39 -12.71 -15.44 14.69
C TYR A 39 -11.18 -15.48 14.66
N GLU A 40 -10.59 -16.65 14.85
CA GLU A 40 -9.13 -16.83 14.87
C GLU A 40 -8.49 -16.52 13.51
N SER A 41 -9.16 -16.86 12.40
CA SER A 41 -8.72 -16.49 11.05
C SER A 41 -8.62 -14.97 10.88
N THR A 42 -9.66 -14.24 11.30
CA THR A 42 -9.65 -12.76 11.23
C THR A 42 -8.61 -12.15 12.16
N LEU A 43 -8.34 -12.76 13.32
CA LEU A 43 -7.25 -12.32 14.20
C LEU A 43 -5.88 -12.52 13.56
N ALA A 44 -5.68 -13.61 12.82
CA ALA A 44 -4.41 -13.89 12.14
C ALA A 44 -4.07 -12.85 11.05
N ASP A 45 -5.07 -12.23 10.44
CA ASP A 45 -4.87 -11.16 9.45
C ASP A 45 -4.35 -9.84 10.08
N ILE A 46 -4.64 -9.59 11.36
CA ILE A 46 -4.30 -8.32 12.02
C ILE A 46 -2.78 -8.09 12.09
N PRO A 47 -1.95 -9.04 12.57
CA PRO A 47 -0.49 -8.90 12.57
C PRO A 47 0.09 -8.66 11.18
N GLN A 48 -0.45 -9.33 10.15
CA GLN A 48 0.01 -9.13 8.79
C GLN A 48 -0.24 -7.70 8.30
N LEU A 49 -1.43 -7.15 8.58
CA LEU A 49 -1.75 -5.76 8.26
C LEU A 49 -0.87 -4.76 9.03
N GLN A 50 -0.54 -5.05 10.30
CA GLN A 50 0.37 -4.23 11.10
C GLN A 50 1.80 -4.23 10.52
N ALA A 51 2.30 -5.41 10.12
CA ALA A 51 3.61 -5.53 9.49
C ALA A 51 3.67 -4.74 8.17
N SER A 52 2.65 -4.87 7.30
CA SER A 52 2.57 -4.09 6.06
C SER A 52 2.50 -2.58 6.31
N LEU A 53 1.79 -2.14 7.35
CA LEU A 53 1.79 -0.73 7.73
C LEU A 53 3.19 -0.25 8.13
N GLN A 54 3.91 -1.04 8.94
CA GLN A 54 5.25 -0.67 9.37
C GLN A 54 6.24 -0.62 8.21
N GLN A 55 6.15 -1.56 7.27
CA GLN A 55 6.95 -1.57 6.05
C GLN A 55 6.70 -0.30 5.21
N ALA A 56 5.43 0.09 5.03
CA ALA A 56 5.07 1.30 4.30
C ALA A 56 5.59 2.58 5.00
N LYS A 57 5.50 2.67 6.33
CA LYS A 57 6.06 3.79 7.11
C LYS A 57 7.58 3.90 6.93
N ASN A 58 8.29 2.77 6.99
CA ASN A 58 9.73 2.74 6.82
C ASN A 58 10.12 3.16 5.39
N ALA A 59 9.42 2.66 4.38
CA ALA A 59 9.62 3.07 2.99
C ALA A 59 9.41 4.58 2.80
N LEU A 60 8.37 5.16 3.43
CA LEU A 60 8.14 6.60 3.40
C LEU A 60 9.29 7.37 4.08
N SER A 61 9.80 6.88 5.21
CA SER A 61 10.94 7.51 5.91
C SER A 61 12.16 7.57 4.98
N ILE A 62 12.46 6.47 4.27
CA ILE A 62 13.56 6.40 3.31
C ILE A 62 13.36 7.39 2.15
N LEU A 63 12.14 7.48 1.60
CA LEU A 63 11.84 8.42 0.52
C LEU A 63 11.97 9.90 0.95
N LEU A 64 11.75 10.18 2.23
CA LEU A 64 11.94 11.51 2.81
C LEU A 64 13.38 11.77 3.29
N GLY A 65 14.27 10.79 3.20
CA GLY A 65 15.64 10.89 3.70
C GLY A 65 15.75 10.89 5.23
N GLU A 66 14.74 10.37 5.92
CA GLU A 66 14.66 10.31 7.38
C GLU A 66 14.94 8.89 7.91
N PRO A 67 15.44 8.74 9.15
CA PRO A 67 15.60 7.43 9.77
C PRO A 67 14.24 6.72 9.96
N PRO A 68 14.20 5.38 9.93
CA PRO A 68 12.97 4.63 10.15
C PRO A 68 12.27 5.03 11.46
N GLY A 69 10.97 5.34 11.37
CA GLY A 69 10.15 5.76 12.51
C GLY A 69 9.99 7.26 12.69
N ALA A 70 10.80 8.10 12.02
CA ALA A 70 10.67 9.57 12.09
C ALA A 70 9.30 10.08 11.60
N VAL A 71 8.73 9.40 10.59
CA VAL A 71 7.43 9.75 10.00
C VAL A 71 6.22 9.45 10.89
N GLU A 72 6.38 8.73 12.01
CA GLU A 72 5.24 8.40 12.88
C GLU A 72 4.57 9.64 13.45
N ALA A 73 5.35 10.68 13.76
CA ALA A 73 4.83 11.95 14.26
C ALA A 73 3.91 12.66 13.25
N LEU A 74 4.21 12.51 11.95
CA LEU A 74 3.47 13.09 10.82
C LEU A 74 2.20 12.31 10.49
N LEU A 75 2.22 11.00 10.74
CA LEU A 75 1.12 10.07 10.41
C LEU A 75 0.14 9.86 11.58
N ARG A 76 0.16 10.73 12.59
CA ARG A 76 -0.74 10.62 13.74
C ARG A 76 -2.20 10.87 13.33
N GLY A 77 -3.06 9.93 13.69
CA GLY A 77 -4.50 9.99 13.46
C GLY A 77 -4.94 9.17 12.26
N ALA A 78 -6.03 8.41 12.43
CA ALA A 78 -6.69 7.73 11.32
C ALA A 78 -7.36 8.78 10.41
N GLN A 79 -6.68 9.16 9.34
CA GLN A 79 -7.26 10.01 8.31
C GLN A 79 -7.95 9.15 7.25
N ARG A 80 -9.02 9.67 6.66
CA ARG A 80 -9.65 9.04 5.49
C ARG A 80 -8.64 8.98 4.35
N ILE A 81 -8.73 7.93 3.55
CA ILE A 81 -7.98 7.83 2.30
C ILE A 81 -8.37 9.04 1.44
N PRO A 82 -7.39 9.88 1.00
CA PRO A 82 -7.69 11.05 0.21
C PRO A 82 -8.28 10.64 -1.14
N SER A 83 -9.30 11.37 -1.59
CA SER A 83 -9.91 11.16 -2.91
C SER A 83 -9.18 12.02 -3.93
N ALA A 84 -8.67 11.40 -4.99
CA ALA A 84 -8.09 12.12 -6.11
C ALA A 84 -9.19 12.80 -6.95
N SER A 85 -8.90 14.01 -7.46
CA SER A 85 -9.77 14.68 -8.43
C SER A 85 -9.85 13.84 -9.71
N ARG A 86 -11.06 13.67 -10.27
CA ARG A 86 -11.26 13.02 -11.57
C ARG A 86 -10.77 13.86 -12.75
N LYS A 87 -10.58 15.16 -12.55
CA LYS A 87 -10.09 16.09 -13.57
C LYS A 87 -8.61 16.33 -13.33
N VAL A 88 -7.78 15.67 -14.13
CA VAL A 88 -6.33 15.92 -14.21
C VAL A 88 -6.09 16.79 -15.44
N ALA A 89 -5.52 17.97 -15.25
CA ALA A 89 -5.15 18.86 -16.36
C ALA A 89 -3.88 18.33 -17.06
N ILE A 90 -4.06 17.42 -18.01
CA ILE A 90 -2.97 16.74 -18.73
C ILE A 90 -2.34 17.59 -19.85
N GLY A 91 -2.91 18.75 -20.18
CA GLY A 91 -2.44 19.61 -21.28
C GLY A 91 -2.63 18.94 -22.65
N LEU A 92 -1.84 19.37 -23.66
CA LEU A 92 -1.82 18.72 -24.97
C LEU A 92 -0.93 17.46 -24.93
N PRO A 93 -1.40 16.30 -25.45
CA PRO A 93 -0.62 15.07 -25.45
C PRO A 93 0.76 15.18 -26.12
N ALA A 94 0.89 15.99 -27.18
CA ALA A 94 2.15 16.19 -27.90
C ALA A 94 3.25 16.82 -27.03
N GLU A 95 2.87 17.66 -26.05
CA GLU A 95 3.83 18.29 -25.13
C GLU A 95 4.36 17.32 -24.06
N LEU A 96 3.74 16.13 -23.90
CA LEU A 96 4.20 15.13 -22.94
C LEU A 96 5.58 14.57 -23.30
N LEU A 97 5.85 14.33 -24.59
CA LEU A 97 7.15 13.84 -25.04
C LEU A 97 8.25 14.84 -24.68
N ARG A 98 7.98 16.14 -24.84
CA ARG A 98 8.91 17.19 -24.46
C ARG A 98 9.11 17.31 -22.96
N ARG A 99 8.14 16.94 -22.12
CA ARG A 99 8.27 17.01 -20.65
C ARG A 99 8.94 15.79 -20.02
N ARG A 100 9.16 14.74 -20.81
CA ARG A 100 9.73 13.47 -20.36
C ARG A 100 11.27 13.56 -20.25
N PRO A 101 11.82 13.57 -19.03
CA PRO A 101 13.27 13.71 -18.84
C PRO A 101 14.06 12.51 -19.38
N ASP A 102 13.45 11.33 -19.37
CA ASP A 102 13.99 10.08 -19.94
C ASP A 102 14.15 10.15 -21.47
N ILE A 103 13.21 10.81 -22.15
CA ILE A 103 13.30 11.03 -23.61
C ILE A 103 14.38 12.08 -23.90
N ARG A 104 14.39 13.19 -23.16
CA ARG A 104 15.41 14.24 -23.32
C ARG A 104 16.83 13.72 -23.11
N SER A 105 17.06 12.88 -22.09
CA SER A 105 18.39 12.29 -21.86
C SER A 105 18.83 11.42 -23.04
N THR A 106 17.90 10.66 -23.62
CA THR A 106 18.20 9.79 -24.77
C THR A 106 18.53 10.61 -26.01
N GLU A 107 17.79 11.69 -26.27
CA GLU A 107 18.06 12.62 -27.36
C GLU A 107 19.44 13.28 -27.23
N LEU A 108 19.78 13.76 -26.02
CA LEU A 108 21.09 14.36 -25.75
C LEU A 108 22.23 13.35 -25.92
N ASN A 109 22.03 12.10 -25.50
CA ASN A 109 23.02 11.04 -25.70
C ASN A 109 23.26 10.76 -27.20
N ALA A 110 22.19 10.68 -28.00
CA ALA A 110 22.32 10.47 -29.45
C ALA A 110 23.05 11.65 -30.13
N ALA A 111 22.75 12.88 -29.73
CA ALA A 111 23.45 14.07 -30.22
C ALA A 111 24.95 14.05 -29.87
N ALA A 112 25.30 13.61 -28.67
CA ALA A 112 26.70 13.47 -28.25
C ALA A 112 27.46 12.42 -29.07
N GLU A 113 26.84 11.27 -29.37
CA GLU A 113 27.47 10.25 -30.22
C GLU A 113 27.62 10.74 -31.68
N ALA A 114 26.62 11.46 -32.20
CA ALA A 114 26.73 12.09 -33.53
C ALA A 114 27.89 13.09 -33.59
N ALA A 115 28.08 13.90 -32.54
CA ALA A 115 29.20 14.82 -32.46
C ALA A 115 30.56 14.09 -32.42
N ARG A 116 30.66 12.95 -31.73
CA ARG A 116 31.89 12.13 -31.71
C ARG A 116 32.25 11.58 -33.07
N ILE A 117 31.26 11.16 -33.87
CA ILE A 117 31.50 10.73 -35.26
C ILE A 117 32.14 11.86 -36.05
N GLY A 118 31.59 13.08 -35.96
CA GLY A 118 32.15 14.24 -36.64
C GLY A 118 33.58 14.60 -36.21
N VAL A 119 33.90 14.43 -34.92
CA VAL A 119 35.29 14.59 -34.44
C VAL A 119 36.21 13.51 -35.04
N ALA A 120 35.78 12.24 -35.03
CA ALA A 120 36.57 11.13 -35.57
C ALA A 120 36.81 11.23 -37.09
N GLU A 121 35.85 11.77 -37.85
CA GLU A 121 36.02 12.05 -39.28
C GLU A 121 36.98 13.20 -39.55
N ALA A 122 37.06 14.20 -38.66
CA ALA A 122 37.96 15.35 -38.79
C ALA A 122 39.42 15.03 -38.44
N ASP A 123 39.65 13.99 -37.63
CA ASP A 123 40.99 13.51 -37.25
C ASP A 123 41.64 12.59 -38.31
N LEU A 124 40.96 12.32 -39.43
CA LEU A 124 41.39 11.43 -40.54
C LEU A 124 41.99 12.21 -41.72
#